data_AF-Q0IQQ1-F1
#
_entry.id   AF-Q0IQQ1-F1
#
_cell.length_a   1.000
_cell.length_b   1.000
_cell.length_c   1.000
_cell.angle_alpha   90.00
_cell.angle_beta   90.00
_cell.angle_gamma   90.00
#
_symmetry.space_group_name_H-M   'P 1'
#
loop_
_entity.id
_entity.type
_entity.pdbx_description
1 polymer ?
#
loop_
_entity_poly.entity_id
_entity_poly.type
_entity_poly.pdbx_seq_one_letter_code
_entity_poly.pdbx_strand_id
1 'polypeptide(L)'
;MPCLNVSTNVNLDGVDTSAVLADASKTVATIIGKPEAYVMVVLKGSVPMAFGGTQEPAAYGELVSIGGLNPDVNKKLSAGIASILESKLSIPKGRFYLKFYDSKVSRPHFLLIVHPWVFIKTIQSCSHCIFAVC
;
A
#
# COMPACT_ATOMS: atom_id res chain seq x y z
N MET A 1 0.87 -0.59 -11.75
CA MET A 1 1.48 -1.55 -10.80
C MET A 1 1.44 -1.01 -9.38
N PRO A 2 0.26 -0.75 -8.80
CA PRO A 2 0.15 -0.58 -7.35
C PRO A 2 0.12 -1.95 -6.65
N CYS A 3 0.79 -2.05 -5.51
CA CYS A 3 0.78 -3.21 -4.62
C CYS A 3 0.41 -2.75 -3.22
N LEU A 4 -0.71 -3.26 -2.70
CA LEU A 4 -1.21 -2.99 -1.35
C LEU A 4 -0.93 -4.21 -0.46
N ASN A 5 -0.11 -4.04 0.57
CA ASN A 5 0.14 -5.06 1.59
C ASN A 5 -0.52 -4.63 2.89
N VAL A 6 -1.48 -5.41 3.37
CA VAL A 6 -2.19 -5.18 4.62
C VAL A 6 -1.83 -6.29 5.59
N SER A 7 -1.39 -5.91 6.78
CA SER A 7 -1.17 -6.81 7.92
C SER A 7 -2.10 -6.42 9.06
N THR A 8 -2.68 -7.40 9.74
CA THR A 8 -3.58 -7.19 10.87
C THR A 8 -3.39 -8.25 11.95
N ASN A 9 -3.69 -7.90 13.20
CA ASN A 9 -3.78 -8.84 14.32
C ASN A 9 -5.10 -9.62 14.38
N VAL A 10 -6.11 -9.22 13.60
CA VAL A 10 -7.39 -9.91 13.55
C VAL A 10 -7.19 -11.29 12.93
N ASN A 11 -7.82 -12.31 13.52
CA ASN A 11 -7.85 -13.64 12.93
C ASN A 11 -8.77 -13.61 11.71
N LEU A 12 -8.27 -14.10 10.58
CA LEU A 12 -9.01 -14.16 9.32
C LEU A 12 -9.79 -15.46 9.15
N ASP A 13 -9.70 -16.39 10.12
CA ASP A 13 -10.49 -17.62 10.13
C ASP A 13 -11.99 -17.29 10.16
N GLY A 14 -12.72 -17.72 9.13
CA GLY A 14 -14.15 -17.45 8.99
C GLY A 14 -14.51 -16.07 8.42
N VAL A 15 -13.51 -15.24 8.07
CA VAL A 15 -13.72 -13.98 7.37
C VAL A 15 -13.71 -14.22 5.86
N ASP A 16 -14.61 -13.54 5.13
CA ASP A 16 -14.61 -13.53 3.67
C ASP A 16 -13.44 -12.69 3.12
N THR A 17 -12.24 -13.28 3.18
CA THR A 17 -10.99 -12.68 2.68
C THR A 17 -11.07 -12.36 1.19
N SER A 18 -11.77 -13.18 0.41
CA SER A 18 -12.01 -12.92 -1.02
C SER A 18 -12.74 -11.60 -1.25
N ALA A 19 -13.80 -11.33 -0.48
CA ALA A 19 -14.53 -10.07 -0.59
C ALA A 19 -13.66 -8.87 -0.18
N VAL A 20 -12.85 -9.00 0.88
CA VAL A 20 -11.90 -7.95 1.31
C VAL A 20 -10.89 -7.64 0.21
N LEU A 21 -10.31 -8.67 -0.40
CA LEU A 21 -9.32 -8.51 -1.46
C LEU A 21 -9.91 -7.86 -2.71
N ALA A 22 -11.12 -8.25 -3.11
CA ALA A 22 -11.82 -7.69 -4.26
C ALA A 22 -12.25 -6.22 -4.04
N ASP A 23 -12.80 -5.91 -2.85
CA ASP A 23 -13.20 -4.53 -2.52
C ASP A 23 -11.95 -3.62 -2.44
N ALA A 24 -10.85 -4.12 -1.88
CA ALA A 24 -9.59 -3.40 -1.80
C ALA A 24 -8.95 -3.18 -3.18
N SER A 25 -8.88 -4.19 -4.05
CA SER A 25 -8.29 -4.07 -5.39
C SER A 25 -9.05 -3.04 -6.24
N LYS A 26 -10.38 -3.12 -6.22
CA LYS A 26 -11.26 -2.19 -6.94
C LYS A 26 -11.14 -0.76 -6.43
N THR A 27 -11.07 -0.58 -5.12
CA THR A 27 -10.91 0.75 -4.49
C THR A 27 -9.57 1.37 -4.88
N VAL A 28 -8.48 0.61 -4.79
CA VAL A 28 -7.14 1.06 -5.20
C VAL A 28 -7.10 1.40 -6.70
N ALA A 29 -7.67 0.54 -7.56
CA ALA A 29 -7.75 0.77 -9.00
C ALA A 29 -8.47 2.08 -9.33
N THR A 30 -9.63 2.28 -8.71
CA THR A 30 -10.50 3.44 -8.95
C THR A 30 -9.85 4.75 -8.51
N ILE A 31 -9.24 4.76 -7.31
CA ILE A 31 -8.67 6.00 -6.75
C ILE A 31 -7.35 6.39 -7.44
N ILE A 32 -6.50 5.40 -7.76
CA ILE A 32 -5.22 5.67 -8.47
C ILE A 32 -5.45 5.90 -9.97
N GLY A 33 -6.57 5.42 -10.53
CA GLY A 33 -6.87 5.52 -11.96
C GLY A 33 -6.01 4.56 -12.81
N LYS A 34 -5.60 3.42 -12.25
CA LYS A 34 -4.86 2.36 -12.96
C LYS A 34 -5.75 1.13 -13.16
N PRO A 35 -5.59 0.38 -14.26
CA PRO A 35 -6.37 -0.83 -14.49
C PRO A 35 -6.18 -1.83 -13.34
N GLU A 36 -7.28 -2.44 -12.90
CA GLU A 36 -7.28 -3.44 -11.83
C GLU A 36 -6.37 -4.64 -12.13
N ALA A 37 -6.19 -4.98 -13.41
CA ALA A 37 -5.26 -6.02 -13.86
C ALA A 37 -3.80 -5.82 -13.42
N TYR A 38 -3.41 -4.60 -13.02
CA TYR A 38 -2.07 -4.30 -12.50
C TYR A 38 -2.04 -4.06 -10.98
N VAL A 39 -3.15 -4.27 -10.28
CA VAL A 39 -3.27 -4.08 -8.84
C VAL A 39 -3.01 -5.42 -8.16
N MET A 40 -2.09 -5.42 -7.21
CA MET A 40 -1.84 -6.56 -6.34
C MET A 40 -2.27 -6.19 -4.92
N VAL A 41 -2.99 -7.09 -4.26
CA VAL A 41 -3.38 -6.93 -2.84
C VAL A 41 -2.94 -8.17 -2.07
N VAL A 42 -2.30 -7.94 -0.93
CA VAL A 42 -1.87 -8.98 0.01
C VAL A 42 -2.51 -8.69 1.34
N LEU A 43 -3.18 -9.68 1.93
CA LEU A 43 -3.78 -9.59 3.25
C LEU A 43 -3.13 -10.64 4.16
N LYS A 44 -2.54 -10.18 5.27
CA LYS A 44 -1.89 -11.03 6.29
C LYS A 44 -2.64 -10.88 7.60
N GLY A 45 -3.30 -11.96 8.03
CA GLY A 45 -3.99 -12.05 9.30
C GLY A 45 -3.12 -12.60 10.41
N SER A 46 -3.64 -12.56 11.63
CA SER A 46 -3.04 -13.20 12.82
C SER A 46 -1.58 -12.79 13.06
N VAL A 47 -1.22 -11.57 12.67
CA VAL A 47 0.12 -11.01 12.89
C VAL A 47 0.17 -10.36 14.27
N PRO A 48 1.11 -10.76 15.16
CA PRO A 48 1.27 -10.10 16.46
C PRO A 48 1.51 -8.60 16.28
N MET A 49 0.56 -7.78 16.77
CA MET A 49 0.58 -6.33 16.61
C MET A 49 0.02 -5.66 17.87
N ALA A 50 0.64 -4.56 18.27
CA ALA A 50 0.13 -3.68 19.31
C ALA A 50 0.10 -2.24 18.79
N PHE A 51 -0.99 -1.53 19.06
CA PHE A 51 -1.17 -0.13 18.70
C PHE A 51 -1.53 0.66 19.96
N GLY A 52 -0.82 1.75 20.22
CA GLY A 52 -1.00 2.54 21.44
C GLY A 52 -0.81 1.73 22.74
N GLY A 53 0.04 0.70 22.73
CA GLY A 53 0.28 -0.17 23.89
C GLY A 53 -0.76 -1.27 24.13
N THR A 54 -1.79 -1.38 23.28
CA THR A 54 -2.85 -2.39 23.41
C THR A 54 -2.87 -3.34 22.21
N GLN A 55 -3.30 -4.58 22.42
CA GLN A 55 -3.44 -5.62 21.38
C GLN A 55 -4.84 -5.70 20.76
N GLU A 56 -5.68 -4.69 20.99
CA GLU A 56 -6.98 -4.55 20.32
C GLU A 56 -6.83 -4.49 18.78
N PRO A 57 -7.91 -4.79 18.02
CA PRO A 57 -7.89 -4.82 16.57
C PRO A 57 -7.17 -3.64 15.93
N ALA A 58 -6.14 -3.93 15.14
CA ALA A 58 -5.28 -2.96 14.49
C ALA A 58 -4.84 -3.48 13.13
N ALA A 59 -4.55 -2.56 12.22
CA ALA A 59 -4.03 -2.88 10.90
C ALA A 59 -2.90 -1.94 10.51
N TYR A 60 -1.98 -2.47 9.73
CA TYR A 60 -0.89 -1.75 9.11
C TYR A 60 -0.89 -2.05 7.62
N GLY A 61 -0.95 -1.01 6.81
CA GLY A 61 -0.96 -1.08 5.37
C GLY A 61 0.30 -0.44 4.77
N GLU A 62 0.79 -1.01 3.68
CA GLU A 62 1.81 -0.44 2.83
C GLU A 62 1.33 -0.45 1.39
N LEU A 63 1.28 0.72 0.76
CA LEU A 63 0.94 0.88 -0.63
C LEU A 63 2.15 1.34 -1.42
N VAL A 64 2.63 0.47 -2.30
CA VAL A 64 3.69 0.77 -3.26
C VAL A 64 3.04 1.06 -4.60
N SER A 65 3.35 2.20 -5.21
CA SER A 65 2.91 2.48 -6.59
C SER A 65 4.02 3.17 -7.36
N ILE A 66 4.09 2.87 -8.64
CA ILE A 66 4.96 3.58 -9.59
C ILE A 66 4.23 4.82 -10.09
N GLY A 67 4.43 5.98 -9.46
CA GLY A 67 3.73 7.23 -9.78
C GLY A 67 2.23 7.19 -9.49
N GLY A 68 1.59 8.36 -9.57
CA GLY A 68 0.15 8.52 -9.34
C GLY A 68 -0.25 8.65 -7.86
N LEU A 69 0.73 8.74 -6.95
CA LEU A 69 0.49 9.09 -5.55
C LEU A 69 0.64 10.60 -5.39
N ASN A 70 -0.37 11.23 -4.79
CA ASN A 70 -0.37 12.63 -4.43
C ASN A 70 -1.12 12.78 -3.09
N PRO A 71 -0.99 13.91 -2.37
CA PRO A 71 -1.60 14.07 -1.05
C PRO A 71 -3.12 13.83 -1.02
N ASP A 72 -3.86 14.23 -2.06
CA ASP A 72 -5.31 14.06 -2.12
C ASP A 72 -5.73 12.61 -2.40
N VAL A 73 -5.01 11.94 -3.30
CA VAL A 73 -5.15 10.51 -3.60
C VAL A 73 -4.81 9.68 -2.38
N ASN A 74 -3.75 10.03 -1.64
CA ASN A 74 -3.36 9.34 -0.42
C ASN A 74 -4.44 9.44 0.66
N LYS A 75 -5.05 10.63 0.85
CA LYS A 75 -6.18 10.81 1.77
C LYS A 75 -7.38 9.93 1.38
N LYS A 76 -7.73 9.92 0.10
CA LYS A 76 -8.84 9.09 -0.42
C LYS A 76 -8.56 7.60 -0.27
N LEU A 77 -7.33 7.17 -0.53
CA LEU A 77 -6.89 5.78 -0.37
C LEU A 77 -6.95 5.35 1.08
N SER A 78 -6.38 6.13 2.00
CA SER A 78 -6.44 5.83 3.43
C SER A 78 -7.88 5.72 3.92
N ALA A 79 -8.75 6.67 3.57
CA ALA A 79 -10.15 6.64 3.96
C ALA A 79 -10.92 5.45 3.36
N GLY A 80 -10.66 5.13 2.08
CA GLY A 80 -11.29 4.00 1.38
C GLY A 80 -10.90 2.66 1.99
N ILE A 81 -9.60 2.43 2.21
CA ILE A 81 -9.10 1.21 2.84
C ILE A 81 -9.55 1.11 4.29
N ALA A 82 -9.49 2.20 5.07
CA ALA A 82 -9.96 2.20 6.45
C ALA A 82 -11.45 1.82 6.56
N SER A 83 -12.29 2.27 5.62
CA SER A 83 -13.72 1.91 5.58
C SER A 83 -13.95 0.43 5.25
N ILE A 84 -13.13 -0.17 4.39
CA ILE A 84 -13.18 -1.61 4.09
C ILE A 84 -12.76 -2.42 5.32
N LEU A 85 -11.68 -2.01 6.00
CA LEU A 85 -11.19 -2.70 7.20
C LEU A 85 -12.20 -2.59 8.36
N GLU A 86 -12.86 -1.45 8.52
CA GLU A 86 -13.90 -1.27 9.52
C GLU A 86 -15.13 -2.16 9.24
N SER A 87 -15.61 -2.18 8.00
CA SER A 87 -16.82 -2.94 7.62
C SER A 87 -16.61 -4.45 7.58
N LYS A 88 -15.43 -4.93 7.19
CA LYS A 88 -15.16 -6.36 6.98
C LYS A 88 -14.41 -7.02 8.13
N LEU A 89 -13.52 -6.28 8.80
CA LEU A 89 -12.64 -6.80 9.86
C LEU A 89 -12.92 -6.18 11.23
N SER A 90 -13.89 -5.27 11.33
CA SER A 90 -14.24 -4.55 12.56
C SER A 90 -13.04 -3.82 13.19
N ILE A 91 -12.10 -3.36 12.36
CA ILE A 91 -10.94 -2.59 12.81
C ILE A 91 -11.32 -1.10 12.84
N PRO A 92 -11.18 -0.41 13.98
CA PRO A 92 -11.45 1.02 14.06
C PRO A 92 -10.54 1.83 13.11
N LYS A 93 -11.11 2.81 12.41
CA LYS A 93 -10.34 3.69 11.48
C LYS A 93 -9.13 4.36 12.14
N GLY A 94 -9.25 4.74 13.41
CA GLY A 94 -8.16 5.36 14.18
C GLY A 94 -7.05 4.41 14.62
N ARG A 95 -7.17 3.10 14.37
CA ARG A 95 -6.14 2.06 14.66
C ARG A 95 -5.55 1.47 13.38
N PHE A 96 -5.57 2.25 12.31
CA PHE A 96 -5.03 1.89 11.01
C PHE A 96 -3.99 2.92 10.53
N TYR A 97 -2.82 2.41 10.13
CA TYR A 97 -1.81 3.21 9.45
C TYR A 97 -1.61 2.73 8.03
N LEU A 98 -1.54 3.66 7.09
CA LEU A 98 -1.21 3.36 5.69
C LEU A 98 0.04 4.14 5.27
N LYS A 99 1.09 3.39 4.95
CA LYS A 99 2.35 3.93 4.44
C LYS A 99 2.34 3.93 2.93
N PHE A 100 2.66 5.07 2.32
CA PHE A 100 2.75 5.23 0.88
C PHE A 100 4.20 5.24 0.43
N TYR A 101 4.50 4.46 -0.60
CA TYR A 101 5.80 4.43 -1.28
C TYR A 101 5.62 4.71 -2.76
N ASP A 102 6.16 5.85 -3.21
CA ASP A 102 6.20 6.22 -4.61
C ASP A 102 7.54 5.80 -5.22
N SER A 103 7.51 4.71 -5.99
CA SER A 103 8.67 4.30 -6.80
C SER A 103 8.69 5.15 -8.07
N LYS A 104 9.65 6.08 -8.15
CA LYS A 104 9.93 6.75 -9.41
C LYS A 104 10.39 5.72 -10.43
N VAL A 105 9.79 5.74 -11.63
CA VAL A 105 10.45 5.14 -12.79
C VAL A 105 11.74 5.92 -12.98
N SER A 106 12.87 5.35 -12.59
CA SER A 106 14.12 5.76 -13.19
C SER A 106 13.95 5.46 -14.67
N ARG A 107 13.72 6.51 -15.47
CA ARG A 107 13.96 6.39 -16.90
C ARG A 107 15.37 5.79 -17.00
N PRO A 108 15.60 4.60 -17.59
CA PRO A 108 16.90 4.39 -18.16
C PRO A 108 17.03 5.56 -19.12
N HIS A 109 17.97 6.44 -18.84
CA HIS A 109 18.36 7.44 -19.79
C HIS A 109 18.70 6.63 -21.05
N PHE A 110 17.80 6.58 -22.02
CA PHE A 110 18.07 6.07 -23.35
C PHE A 110 18.94 7.13 -24.01
N LEU A 111 20.13 7.28 -23.45
CA LEU A 111 21.24 7.96 -24.04
C LEU A 111 21.72 6.98 -25.09
N LEU A 112 21.38 7.28 -26.34
CA LEU A 112 22.09 6.74 -27.49
C LEU A 112 23.56 7.09 -27.33
N ILE A 113 24.33 6.28 -26.61
CA ILE A 113 25.79 6.29 -26.66
C ILE A 113 26.26 4.85 -26.86
N VAL A 114 26.66 4.64 -28.10
CA VAL A 114 27.69 3.71 -28.54
C VAL A 114 28.82 3.52 -27.51
N HIS A 115 28.82 2.34 -26.87
CA HIS A 115 30.01 1.57 -26.42
C HIS A 115 30.94 2.20 -25.35
N PRO A 116 31.91 1.43 -24.77
CA PRO A 116 31.85 1.06 -23.36
C PRO A 116 33.06 1.56 -22.58
N TRP A 117 32.86 2.10 -21.38
CA TRP A 117 33.73 1.87 -20.22
C TRP A 117 33.28 2.79 -19.08
N VAL A 118 33.21 2.17 -17.89
CA VAL A 118 33.51 2.79 -16.59
C VAL A 118 32.35 3.43 -15.78
N PHE A 119 32.36 3.01 -14.52
CA PHE A 119 31.81 3.57 -13.27
C PHE A 119 30.41 3.14 -12.78
N ILE A 120 30.49 2.16 -11.87
CA ILE A 120 29.54 1.74 -10.82
C ILE A 120 29.26 2.87 -9.81
N LYS A 121 28.08 2.80 -9.18
CA LYS A 121 27.45 3.67 -8.14
C LYS A 121 26.61 4.80 -8.73
N THR A 122 25.29 4.77 -8.57
CA THR A 122 24.69 5.09 -7.25
C THR A 122 23.35 4.37 -7.04
N ILE A 123 23.27 3.60 -5.96
CA ILE A 123 22.02 3.15 -5.33
C ILE A 123 21.32 4.41 -4.83
N GLN A 124 20.32 4.89 -5.57
CA GLN A 124 19.49 5.99 -5.10
C GLN A 124 18.43 5.45 -4.17
N SER A 125 18.79 5.38 -2.89
CA SER A 125 17.87 5.26 -1.77
C SER A 125 16.80 6.35 -1.87
N CYS A 126 15.56 5.97 -2.21
CA CYS A 126 14.45 6.92 -2.31
C CYS A 126 13.65 6.90 -1.00
N SER A 127 14.03 7.80 -0.08
CA SER A 127 13.41 7.99 1.25
C SER A 127 12.19 8.93 1.22
N HIS A 128 11.15 8.64 0.43
CA HIS A 128 9.86 9.31 0.57
C HIS A 128 8.80 8.31 1.06
N CYS A 129 8.86 7.99 2.36
CA CYS A 129 7.77 7.30 3.04
C CYS A 129 6.83 8.34 3.64
N ILE A 130 5.65 8.48 3.06
CA ILE A 130 4.59 9.29 3.65
C ILE A 130 3.73 8.34 4.49
N PHE A 131 3.74 8.54 5.81
CA PHE A 131 2.80 7.88 6.70
C PHE A 131 1.50 8.69 6.71
N ALA A 132 0.40 8.09 6.30
CA ALA A 132 -0.92 8.63 6.57
C ALA A 132 -1.48 7.91 7.80
N VAL A 133 -1.65 8.67 8.87
CA VAL A 133 -2.56 8.31 9.96
C VAL A 133 -3.95 8.70 9.51
N CYS A 134 -4.88 7.74 9.49
CA CYS A 134 -6.27 7.98 9.11
C CYS A 134 -7.06 8.62 10.25
#